data_AF-A0A256G9G6-F1
#
_entry.id   AF-A0A256G9G6-F1
#
_cell.length_a   1.000
_cell.length_b   1.000
_cell.length_c   1.000
_cell.angle_alpha   90.00
_cell.angle_beta   90.00
_cell.angle_gamma   90.00
#
_symmetry.space_group_name_H-M   'P 1'
#
loop_
_entity.id
_entity.type
_entity.pdbx_description
1 polymer ?
#
loop_
_entity_poly.entity_id
_entity_poly.type
_entity_poly.pdbx_seq_one_letter_code
_entity_poly.pdbx_strand_id
1 'polypeptide(L)'
;MAANPHTNGGLLRTELYTPDIRGYAVAVDQPGLIKAQSTKILGEYLRDVLKLNEREKNFRIFGPDETASNRLSAVFDVSDRVWMAETFDTDDHLSSDGRVMEILSENLCQGWLEGYLLTGRHGFFSCYEAFVHIVDAIFNQHAKWLQVAQNSNGESQYHRSTIS
;
A
#
# COMPACT_ATOMS: atom_id res chain seq x y z
N MET A 1 -14.41 -25.45 -1.57
CA MET A 1 -13.86 -24.19 -1.04
C MET A 1 -12.36 -24.04 -1.33
N ALA A 2 -11.50 -25.02 -0.99
CA ALA A 2 -10.04 -24.93 -1.16
C ALA A 2 -9.50 -24.84 -2.60
N ALA A 3 -10.31 -25.08 -3.63
CA ALA A 3 -9.91 -24.93 -5.04
C ALA A 3 -10.19 -23.53 -5.61
N ASN A 4 -10.69 -22.59 -4.80
CA ASN A 4 -10.89 -21.21 -5.24
C ASN A 4 -9.51 -20.54 -5.40
N PRO A 5 -9.17 -19.93 -6.55
CA PRO A 5 -7.84 -19.35 -6.75
C PRO A 5 -7.50 -18.22 -5.77
N HIS A 6 -8.49 -17.56 -5.15
CA HIS A 6 -8.24 -16.56 -4.11
C HIS A 6 -7.65 -17.14 -2.81
N THR A 7 -7.74 -18.46 -2.58
CA THR A 7 -7.04 -19.11 -1.46
C THR A 7 -5.59 -19.45 -1.79
N ASN A 8 -5.16 -19.28 -3.05
CA ASN A 8 -3.78 -19.34 -3.49
C ASN A 8 -3.49 -18.13 -4.41
N GLY A 9 -3.55 -16.92 -3.84
CA GLY A 9 -3.55 -15.67 -4.59
C GLY A 9 -2.28 -15.42 -5.42
N GLY A 10 -1.19 -16.14 -5.15
CA GLY A 10 0.00 -16.15 -6.02
C GLY A 10 -0.35 -16.47 -7.48
N LEU A 11 -1.32 -17.37 -7.71
CA LEU A 11 -1.81 -17.73 -9.06
C LEU A 11 -2.53 -16.58 -9.78
N LEU A 12 -3.05 -15.60 -9.04
CA LEU A 12 -3.78 -14.45 -9.57
C LEU A 12 -2.89 -13.22 -9.71
N ARG A 13 -1.68 -13.26 -9.14
CA ARG A 13 -0.83 -12.08 -9.03
C ARG A 13 -0.23 -11.72 -10.37
N THR A 14 -0.52 -10.52 -10.83
CA THR A 14 0.12 -9.89 -11.99
C THR A 14 1.21 -8.92 -11.55
N GLU A 15 2.20 -8.69 -12.39
CA GLU A 15 3.24 -7.69 -12.12
C GLU A 15 2.63 -6.29 -12.04
N LEU A 16 3.10 -5.49 -11.09
CA LEU A 16 2.62 -4.12 -10.90
C LEU A 16 3.29 -3.21 -11.94
N TYR A 17 2.52 -2.40 -12.65
CA TYR A 17 3.10 -1.41 -13.56
C TYR A 17 3.69 -0.26 -12.74
N THR A 18 5.01 -0.08 -12.81
CA THR A 18 5.72 0.96 -12.07
C THR A 18 6.38 1.97 -13.01
N PRO A 19 6.41 3.26 -12.65
CA PRO A 19 7.20 4.23 -13.38
C PRO A 19 8.70 4.01 -13.11
N ASP A 20 9.56 4.55 -13.98
CA ASP A 20 11.01 4.51 -13.75
C ASP A 20 11.38 5.34 -12.52
N ILE A 21 11.91 4.69 -11.48
CA ILE A 21 12.30 5.31 -10.21
C ILE A 21 13.32 6.44 -10.38
N ARG A 22 14.13 6.42 -11.45
CA ARG A 22 15.14 7.45 -11.73
C ARG A 22 14.50 8.82 -11.99
N GLY A 23 13.25 8.85 -12.44
CA GLY A 23 12.48 10.08 -12.62
C GLY A 23 12.15 10.82 -11.32
N TYR A 24 12.30 10.15 -10.18
CA TYR A 24 12.01 10.69 -8.84
C TYR A 24 13.29 10.96 -8.03
N ALA A 25 14.47 10.79 -8.63
CA ALA A 25 15.74 10.99 -7.96
C ALA A 25 15.95 12.46 -7.58
N VAL A 26 16.43 12.71 -6.36
CA VAL A 26 16.89 14.03 -5.94
C VAL A 26 18.31 14.24 -6.45
N ALA A 27 18.54 15.32 -7.19
CA ALA A 27 19.89 15.73 -7.57
C ALA A 27 20.65 16.19 -6.33
N VAL A 28 21.71 15.46 -5.96
CA VAL A 28 22.58 15.77 -4.81
C VAL A 28 23.99 16.00 -5.32
N ASP A 29 24.30 17.27 -5.60
CA ASP A 29 25.63 17.65 -6.08
C ASP A 29 26.68 17.66 -4.94
N GLN A 30 26.22 17.89 -3.71
CA GLN A 30 27.08 17.93 -2.51
C GLN A 30 26.34 17.37 -1.28
N PRO A 31 27.03 16.62 -0.39
CA PRO A 31 26.43 16.11 0.85
C PRO A 31 25.87 17.21 1.75
N GLY A 32 24.63 17.05 2.24
CA GLY A 32 24.00 17.96 3.20
C GLY A 32 23.48 19.29 2.65
N LEU A 33 23.64 19.54 1.34
CA LEU A 33 23.26 20.83 0.73
C LEU A 33 21.74 20.94 0.48
N ILE A 34 21.08 19.83 0.16
CA ILE A 34 19.67 19.81 -0.24
C ILE A 34 18.78 19.36 0.92
N LYS A 35 17.70 20.11 1.15
CA LYS A 35 16.59 19.70 2.03
C LYS A 35 15.45 19.19 1.14
N ALA A 36 15.25 17.87 1.14
CA ALA A 36 14.16 17.23 0.43
C ALA A 36 13.21 16.51 1.41
N GLN A 37 11.98 16.29 0.98
CA GLN A 37 10.98 15.52 1.72
C GLN A 37 10.83 14.16 1.05
N SER A 38 11.53 13.15 1.57
CA SER A 38 11.56 11.80 0.99
C SER A 38 10.16 11.21 0.81
N THR A 39 9.30 11.34 1.81
CA THR A 39 7.93 10.81 1.74
C THR A 39 7.06 11.56 0.75
N LYS A 40 7.30 12.85 0.51
CA LYS A 40 6.60 13.59 -0.55
C LYS A 40 6.92 13.00 -1.93
N ILE A 41 8.19 12.73 -2.19
CA ILE A 41 8.65 12.11 -3.44
C ILE A 41 8.08 10.69 -3.57
N LEU A 42 8.02 9.94 -2.48
CA LEU A 42 7.33 8.65 -2.46
C LEU A 42 5.84 8.80 -2.80
N GLY A 43 5.14 9.81 -2.27
CA GLY A 43 3.76 10.11 -2.61
C GLY A 43 3.56 10.37 -4.11
N GLU A 44 4.48 11.11 -4.73
CA GLU A 44 4.47 11.37 -6.18
C GLU A 44 4.68 10.07 -7.00
N TYR A 45 5.58 9.20 -6.55
CA TYR A 45 5.76 7.87 -7.15
C TYR A 45 4.51 7.00 -7.00
N LEU A 46 3.92 6.94 -5.80
CA LEU A 46 2.71 6.16 -5.52
C LEU A 46 1.50 6.64 -6.32
N ARG A 47 1.35 7.96 -6.51
CA ARG A 47 0.35 8.55 -7.41
C ARG A 47 0.49 7.98 -8.83
N ASP A 48 1.70 7.89 -9.35
CA ASP A 48 1.90 7.42 -10.72
C ASP A 48 1.77 5.89 -10.84
N VAL A 49 2.11 5.14 -9.78
CA VAL A 49 1.73 3.72 -9.65
C VAL A 49 0.21 3.55 -9.69
N LEU A 50 -0.54 4.37 -8.95
CA LEU A 50 -2.01 4.37 -8.99
C LEU A 50 -2.51 4.62 -10.43
N LYS A 51 -1.99 5.64 -11.13
CA LYS A 51 -2.37 5.93 -12.53
C LYS A 51 -2.11 4.74 -13.47
N LEU A 52 -0.90 4.18 -13.43
CA LEU A 52 -0.49 3.10 -14.33
C LEU A 52 -1.30 1.82 -14.13
N ASN A 53 -1.87 1.63 -12.94
CA ASN A 53 -2.68 0.46 -12.59
C ASN A 53 -4.17 0.79 -12.44
N GLU A 54 -4.67 1.87 -13.06
CA GLU A 54 -6.09 2.25 -13.04
C GLU A 54 -6.97 1.16 -13.67
N ARG A 55 -6.52 0.55 -14.77
CA ARG A 55 -7.27 -0.51 -15.45
C ARG A 55 -7.38 -1.77 -14.60
N GLU A 56 -6.29 -2.19 -13.98
CA GLU A 56 -6.22 -3.44 -13.20
C GLU A 56 -6.83 -3.29 -11.80
N LYS A 57 -6.89 -2.05 -11.28
CA LYS A 57 -7.32 -1.71 -9.90
C LYS A 57 -6.68 -2.63 -8.85
N ASN A 58 -5.42 -3.02 -9.06
CA ASN A 58 -4.69 -4.02 -8.28
C ASN A 58 -3.72 -3.42 -7.26
N PHE A 59 -3.72 -2.09 -7.08
CA PHE A 59 -2.92 -1.37 -6.07
C PHE A 59 -3.81 -0.54 -5.13
N ARG A 60 -3.56 -0.61 -3.82
CA ARG A 60 -4.22 0.21 -2.79
C ARG A 60 -3.24 0.75 -1.76
N ILE A 61 -3.60 1.89 -1.18
CA ILE A 61 -2.86 2.54 -0.09
C ILE A 61 -3.70 2.44 1.17
N PHE A 62 -3.07 2.12 2.30
CA PHE A 62 -3.71 2.00 3.61
C PHE A 62 -2.99 2.92 4.60
N GLY A 63 -3.76 3.60 5.45
CA GLY A 63 -3.18 4.46 6.49
C GLY A 63 -4.16 4.73 7.62
N PRO A 64 -3.70 4.82 8.88
CA PRO A 64 -4.57 5.00 10.02
C PRO A 64 -5.00 6.46 10.20
N ASP A 65 -5.62 7.07 9.18
CA ASP A 65 -5.91 8.52 9.10
C ASP A 65 -4.64 9.40 9.06
N GLU A 66 -3.62 8.93 8.34
CA GLU A 66 -2.28 9.54 8.35
C GLU A 66 -1.65 9.67 6.94
N THR A 67 -2.36 9.39 5.86
CA THR A 67 -1.79 9.46 4.50
C THR A 67 -1.30 10.87 4.19
N ALA A 68 -2.13 11.89 4.48
CA ALA A 68 -1.77 13.28 4.25
C ALA A 68 -0.66 13.75 5.21
N SER A 69 -0.73 13.37 6.49
CA SER A 69 0.26 13.81 7.50
C SER A 69 1.64 13.20 7.27
N ASN A 70 1.71 11.98 6.72
CA ASN A 70 2.95 11.34 6.24
C ASN A 70 3.47 11.93 4.92
N ARG A 71 2.85 13.02 4.42
CA ARG A 71 3.18 13.74 3.18
C ARG A 71 2.95 12.93 1.90
N LEU A 72 2.02 11.99 1.92
CA LEU A 72 1.66 11.19 0.74
C LEU A 72 0.50 11.80 -0.06
N SER A 73 0.11 13.05 0.23
CA SER A 73 -1.09 13.70 -0.35
C SER A 73 -1.14 13.74 -1.87
N ALA A 74 -0.02 13.59 -2.59
CA ALA A 74 0.00 13.54 -4.06
C ALA A 74 -0.85 12.37 -4.62
N VAL A 75 -1.12 11.33 -3.83
CA VAL A 75 -2.01 10.23 -4.25
C VAL A 75 -3.46 10.70 -4.47
N PHE A 76 -3.84 11.81 -3.81
CA PHE A 76 -5.17 12.39 -3.93
C PHE A 76 -5.38 13.14 -5.26
N ASP A 77 -4.30 13.42 -6.01
CA ASP A 77 -4.39 13.97 -7.36
C ASP A 77 -5.12 13.02 -8.35
N VAL A 78 -5.21 11.72 -8.03
CA VAL A 78 -5.73 10.67 -8.94
C VAL A 78 -6.64 9.63 -8.29
N SER A 79 -6.91 9.76 -7.00
CA SER A 79 -7.76 8.84 -6.28
C SER A 79 -8.30 9.53 -5.03
N ASP A 80 -9.43 9.05 -4.54
CA ASP A 80 -9.99 9.50 -3.27
C ASP A 80 -9.75 8.47 -2.17
N ARG A 81 -10.08 8.88 -0.95
CA ARG A 81 -10.31 8.00 0.19
C ARG A 81 -11.61 7.24 -0.03
N VAL A 82 -11.58 5.93 0.21
CA VAL A 82 -12.78 5.11 0.17
C VAL A 82 -13.70 5.49 1.32
N TRP A 83 -14.90 5.94 0.99
CA TRP A 83 -15.92 6.30 1.95
C TRP A 83 -17.29 5.77 1.51
N MET A 84 -18.01 5.17 2.45
CA MET A 84 -19.33 4.55 2.21
C MET A 84 -20.44 5.14 3.08
N ALA A 85 -20.11 6.10 3.95
CA ALA A 85 -21.09 6.80 4.77
C ALA A 85 -21.54 8.11 4.08
N GLU A 86 -22.38 8.87 4.77
CA GLU A 86 -22.82 10.18 4.30
C GLU A 86 -21.62 11.11 4.10
N THR A 87 -21.71 11.97 3.07
CA THR A 87 -20.71 12.98 2.73
C THR A 87 -21.34 14.37 2.80
N PHE A 88 -20.57 15.35 3.24
CA PHE A 88 -20.93 16.75 3.34
C PHE A 88 -20.11 17.60 2.37
N ASP A 89 -20.60 18.80 2.03
CA ASP A 89 -19.92 19.71 1.09
C ASP A 89 -18.53 20.17 1.57
N THR A 90 -18.21 19.96 2.85
CA THR A 90 -16.92 20.29 3.45
C THR A 90 -15.92 19.14 3.40
N ASP A 91 -16.33 17.96 2.99
CA ASP A 91 -15.46 16.79 2.96
C ASP A 91 -14.45 16.86 1.81
N ASP A 92 -13.27 16.28 2.01
CA ASP A 92 -12.12 16.40 1.12
C ASP A 92 -11.71 15.02 0.59
N HIS A 93 -11.67 14.87 -0.74
CA HIS A 93 -11.25 13.65 -1.45
C HIS A 93 -11.90 12.36 -0.90
N LEU A 94 -13.24 12.32 -0.84
CA LEU A 94 -14.02 11.13 -0.46
C LEU A 94 -14.78 10.58 -1.67
N SER A 95 -14.68 9.27 -1.92
CA SER A 95 -15.44 8.58 -2.96
C SER A 95 -15.64 7.11 -2.64
N SER A 96 -16.74 6.52 -3.13
CA SER A 96 -16.97 5.09 -3.00
C SER A 96 -16.05 4.24 -3.91
N ASP A 97 -15.48 4.81 -4.98
CA ASP A 97 -14.54 4.12 -5.90
C ASP A 97 -13.07 4.48 -5.61
N GLY A 98 -12.78 5.06 -4.44
CA GLY A 98 -11.42 5.41 -4.03
C GLY A 98 -10.46 4.21 -3.94
N ARG A 99 -9.16 4.50 -3.90
CA ARG A 99 -8.06 3.52 -3.76
C ARG A 99 -7.15 3.78 -2.57
N VAL A 100 -7.41 4.84 -1.81
CA VAL A 100 -6.81 5.09 -0.49
C VAL A 100 -7.80 4.65 0.57
N MET A 101 -7.39 3.78 1.49
CA MET A 101 -8.21 3.21 2.55
C MET A 101 -7.73 3.78 3.88
N GLU A 102 -8.56 4.61 4.53
CA GLU A 102 -8.21 5.20 5.82
C GLU A 102 -9.28 4.91 6.87
N ILE A 103 -8.81 4.55 8.07
CA ILE A 103 -9.59 4.49 9.30
C ILE A 103 -8.61 4.56 10.45
N LEU A 104 -8.93 5.24 11.55
CA LEU A 104 -8.02 5.37 12.70
C LEU A 104 -7.87 4.05 13.48
N SER A 105 -7.22 3.06 12.86
CA SER A 105 -6.91 1.74 13.39
C SER A 105 -5.83 1.07 12.54
N GLU A 106 -4.65 0.91 13.14
CA GLU A 106 -3.52 0.22 12.54
C GLU A 106 -3.84 -1.26 12.30
N ASN A 107 -4.57 -1.89 13.22
CA ASN A 107 -5.01 -3.28 13.11
C ASN A 107 -5.89 -3.52 11.86
N LEU A 108 -6.84 -2.61 11.59
CA LEU A 108 -7.68 -2.72 10.39
C LEU A 108 -6.86 -2.47 9.13
N CYS A 109 -6.01 -1.45 9.11
CA CYS A 109 -5.17 -1.15 7.95
C CYS A 109 -4.22 -2.31 7.61
N GLN A 110 -3.57 -2.89 8.61
CA GLN A 110 -2.69 -4.05 8.44
C GLN A 110 -3.49 -5.29 7.99
N GLY A 111 -4.62 -5.59 8.63
CA GLY A 111 -5.45 -6.74 8.26
C GLY A 111 -6.01 -6.63 6.84
N TRP A 112 -6.45 -5.43 6.43
CA TRP A 112 -6.88 -5.17 5.05
C TRP A 112 -5.74 -5.36 4.06
N LEU A 113 -4.55 -4.83 4.34
CA LEU A 113 -3.39 -5.03 3.49
C LEU A 113 -3.06 -6.52 3.34
N GLU A 114 -2.99 -7.27 4.44
CA GLU A 114 -2.67 -8.71 4.40
C GLU A 114 -3.68 -9.50 3.56
N GLY A 115 -4.99 -9.28 3.76
CA GLY A 115 -6.02 -9.91 2.95
C GLY A 115 -5.93 -9.54 1.47
N TYR A 116 -5.58 -8.28 1.17
CA TYR A 116 -5.39 -7.76 -0.18
C TYR A 116 -4.19 -8.43 -0.89
N LEU A 117 -3.09 -8.62 -0.18
CA LEU A 117 -1.89 -9.28 -0.69
C LEU A 117 -2.09 -10.78 -0.88
N LEU A 118 -2.68 -11.46 0.10
CA LEU A 118 -2.93 -12.91 0.06
C LEU A 118 -3.87 -13.33 -1.09
N THR A 119 -4.67 -12.39 -1.58
CA THR A 119 -5.57 -12.60 -2.74
C THR A 119 -4.98 -12.14 -4.07
N GLY A 120 -3.67 -11.84 -4.12
CA GLY A 120 -2.90 -11.65 -5.36
C GLY A 120 -2.74 -10.20 -5.81
N ARG A 121 -3.01 -9.21 -4.95
CA ARG A 121 -2.91 -7.78 -5.30
C ARG A 121 -1.73 -7.12 -4.56
N HIS A 122 -1.57 -5.81 -4.75
CA HIS A 122 -0.43 -5.03 -4.25
C HIS A 122 -0.88 -3.89 -3.34
N GLY A 123 -0.10 -3.55 -2.32
CA GLY A 123 -0.47 -2.41 -1.50
C GLY A 123 0.68 -1.79 -0.75
N PHE A 124 0.40 -0.62 -0.19
CA PHE A 124 1.33 0.14 0.63
C PHE A 124 0.63 0.57 1.92
N PHE A 125 1.30 0.42 3.06
CA PHE A 125 0.81 0.84 4.37
C PHE A 125 1.79 1.84 4.97
N SER A 126 1.26 3.00 5.37
CA SER A 126 2.00 4.00 6.15
C SER A 126 1.39 4.15 7.53
N CYS A 127 2.25 4.33 8.52
CA CYS A 127 1.89 4.53 9.92
C CYS A 127 3.00 5.36 10.58
N TYR A 128 2.66 6.17 11.57
CA TYR A 128 3.66 6.76 12.44
C TYR A 128 4.48 5.69 13.15
N GLU A 129 5.78 5.93 13.26
CA GLU A 129 6.75 4.99 13.82
C GLU A 129 6.40 4.59 15.27
N ALA A 130 5.93 5.54 16.08
CA ALA A 130 5.56 5.27 17.47
C ALA A 130 4.39 4.28 17.61
N PHE A 131 3.53 4.18 16.58
CA PHE A 131 2.30 3.39 16.60
C PHE A 131 2.42 2.07 15.83
N VAL A 132 3.48 1.86 15.06
CA VAL A 132 3.68 0.60 14.30
C VAL A 132 3.68 -0.63 15.23
N HIS A 133 4.07 -0.45 16.50
CA HIS A 133 4.04 -1.52 17.51
C HIS A 133 2.64 -2.08 17.80
N ILE A 134 1.58 -1.34 17.48
CA ILE A 134 0.19 -1.82 17.64
C ILE A 134 -0.05 -3.07 16.80
N VAL A 135 0.62 -3.21 15.65
CA VAL A 135 0.44 -4.34 14.73
C VAL A 135 1.52 -5.42 14.85
N ASP A 136 2.46 -5.32 15.80
CA ASP A 136 3.59 -6.26 15.94
C ASP A 136 3.13 -7.72 15.98
N ALA A 137 2.04 -8.00 16.69
CA ALA A 137 1.50 -9.36 16.79
C ALA A 137 0.97 -9.86 15.43
N ILE A 138 0.23 -9.02 14.70
CA ILE A 138 -0.34 -9.35 13.39
C ILE A 138 0.78 -9.55 12.36
N PHE A 139 1.73 -8.61 12.30
CA PHE A 139 2.91 -8.70 11.46
C PHE A 139 3.70 -9.99 11.71
N ASN A 140 3.92 -10.35 12.98
CA ASN A 140 4.62 -11.59 13.33
C ASN A 140 3.89 -12.85 12.88
N GLN A 141 2.55 -12.86 12.91
CA GLN A 141 1.78 -14.00 12.37
C GLN A 141 1.90 -14.08 10.85
N HIS A 142 1.85 -12.95 10.15
CA HIS A 142 2.04 -12.91 8.70
C HIS A 142 3.45 -13.36 8.29
N ALA A 143 4.48 -12.96 9.04
CA ALA A 143 5.85 -13.41 8.81
C ALA A 143 6.00 -14.93 8.98
N LYS A 144 5.40 -15.50 10.02
CA LYS A 144 5.36 -16.97 10.22
C LYS A 144 4.62 -17.69 9.10
N TRP A 145 3.50 -17.13 8.66
CA TRP A 145 2.75 -17.66 7.52
C TRP A 145 3.62 -17.72 6.26
N LEU A 146 4.28 -16.61 5.91
CA LEU A 146 5.18 -16.54 4.74
C LEU A 146 6.32 -17.56 4.84
N GLN A 147 6.91 -17.75 6.01
CA GLN A 147 7.96 -18.74 6.24
C GLN A 147 7.49 -20.17 5.94
N VAL A 148 6.28 -20.52 6.37
CA VAL A 148 5.71 -21.87 6.12
C VAL A 148 5.29 -22.02 4.65
N ALA A 149 4.67 -20.99 4.07
CA ALA A 149 4.21 -21.00 2.67
C ALA A 149 5.38 -21.19 1.70
N GLN A 150 6.53 -20.54 1.95
CA GLN A 150 7.74 -20.70 1.12
C GLN A 150 8.31 -22.12 1.12
N ASN A 151 8.22 -22.83 2.26
CA ASN A 151 8.73 -24.19 2.41
C ASN A 151 7.75 -25.26 1.88
N SER A 152 6.52 -24.84 1.55
CA SER A 152 5.50 -25.71 0.99
C SER A 152 5.67 -25.73 -0.54
N ASN A 153 6.07 -26.87 -1.10
CA ASN A 153 6.44 -27.09 -2.53
C ASN A 153 5.37 -26.69 -3.60
N GLY A 154 4.26 -26.05 -3.23
CA GLY A 154 3.20 -25.58 -4.14
C GLY A 154 2.88 -24.07 -4.07
N GLU A 155 3.53 -23.30 -3.19
CA GLU A 155 3.14 -21.89 -2.88
C GLU A 155 4.29 -20.88 -3.05
N SER A 156 5.28 -21.21 -3.88
CA SER A 156 6.50 -20.40 -4.14
C SER A 156 6.26 -19.01 -4.76
N GLN A 157 5.00 -18.60 -5.00
CA GLN A 157 4.66 -17.36 -5.71
C GLN A 157 4.33 -16.15 -4.82
N TYR A 158 4.31 -16.30 -3.49
CA TYR A 158 4.15 -15.17 -2.54
C TYR A 158 5.46 -14.39 -2.36
N HIS A 159 6.04 -13.85 -3.42
CA HIS A 159 7.32 -13.14 -3.34
C HIS A 159 7.15 -11.63 -3.22
N ARG A 160 7.66 -11.07 -2.10
CA ARG A 160 7.98 -9.66 -1.80
C ARG A 160 6.81 -8.66 -1.73
N SER A 161 6.33 -8.42 -0.51
CA SER A 161 5.91 -7.10 -0.05
C SER A 161 7.16 -6.21 0.03
N THR A 162 7.18 -5.11 -0.71
CA THR A 162 8.35 -4.25 -0.90
C THR A 162 8.81 -3.62 0.41
N ILE A 163 9.91 -4.14 0.96
CA ILE A 163 10.86 -3.39 1.78
C ILE A 163 12.20 -3.50 1.05
N SER A 164 12.55 -2.46 0.29
CA SER A 164 13.91 -2.16 -0.18
C SER A 164 14.04 -0.66 -0.35
#